data_AF-A0AAD9KDS5-F1
#
_entry.id   AF-A0AAD9KDS5-F1
#
_cell.length_a   1.000
_cell.length_b   1.000
_cell.length_c   1.000
_cell.angle_alpha   90.00
_cell.angle_beta   90.00
_cell.angle_gamma   90.00
#
_symmetry.space_group_name_H-M   'P 1'
#
loop_
_entity.id
_entity.type
_entity.pdbx_description
1 polymer ?
#
loop_
_entity_poly.entity_id
_entity_poly.type
_entity_poly.pdbx_seq_one_letter_code
_entity_poly.pdbx_strand_id
1 'polypeptide(L)' 'MSPYKLYYFDNRGRAEFSRLLFALAEQDYEDRRVTKEEWTELKPS' A
#
# COMPACT_ATOMS: atom_id res chain seq x y z
N MET A 1 10.48 13.28 -0.49
CA MET A 1 10.12 12.12 0.36
C MET A 1 8.62 12.20 0.55
N SER A 2 7.84 11.30 -0.04
CA SER A 2 6.38 11.38 0.07
C SER A 2 5.93 11.13 1.51
N PRO A 3 4.94 11.88 2.03
CA PRO A 3 4.38 11.62 3.35
C PRO A 3 3.48 10.36 3.37
N TYR A 4 3.11 9.81 2.21
CA TYR A 4 2.15 8.72 2.11
C TYR A 4 2.82 7.36 1.92
N LYS A 5 2.39 6.38 2.72
CA LYS A 5 2.76 4.97 2.58
C LYS A 5 1.49 4.13 2.50
N LEU A 6 1.34 3.38 1.41
CA LEU A 6 0.22 2.49 1.20
C LEU A 6 0.66 1.05 1.49
N TYR A 7 0.15 0.47 2.57
CA TYR A 7 0.41 -0.92 2.93
C TYR A 7 -0.71 -1.82 2.40
N TYR A 8 -0.36 -2.82 1.60
CA TYR A 8 -1.31 -3.82 1.14
C TYR A 8 -0.61 -5.12 0.72
N PHE A 9 -1.37 -6.19 0.54
CA PHE A 9 -0.81 -7.42 -0.02
C PHE A 9 -0.30 -7.19 -1.45
N ASP A 10 0.58 -8.08 -1.93
CA ASP A 10 1.05 -8.07 -3.32
C ASP A 10 -0.05 -8.52 -4.31
N ASN A 11 -1.14 -7.75 -4.32
CA ASN A 11 -2.25 -7.84 -5.23
C ASN A 11 -2.91 -6.45 -5.36
N ARG A 12 -3.82 -6.32 -6.34
CA ARG A 12 -4.58 -5.08 -6.54
C ARG A 12 -5.57 -4.85 -5.39
N GLY A 13 -6.52 -5.78 -5.26
CA GLY A 13 -7.55 -5.77 -4.22
C GLY A 13 -8.13 -4.39 -3.94
N ARG A 14 -8.27 -4.05 -2.66
CA ARG A 14 -8.84 -2.77 -2.21
C ARG A 14 -7.87 -1.59 -2.32
N ALA A 15 -6.56 -1.84 -2.37
CA ALA A 15 -5.56 -0.77 -2.46
C ALA A 15 -5.48 -0.15 -3.86
N GLU A 16 -5.91 -0.86 -4.90
CA GLU A 16 -5.78 -0.39 -6.28
C GLU A 16 -6.46 0.95 -6.55
N PHE A 17 -7.61 1.18 -5.91
CA PHE A 17 -8.31 2.44 -6.04
C PHE A 17 -7.43 3.61 -5.55
N SER A 18 -6.74 3.44 -4.42
CA SER A 18 -5.81 4.45 -3.91
C SER A 18 -4.59 4.63 -4.81
N ARG A 19 -4.05 3.55 -5.40
CA ARG A 19 -2.92 3.63 -6.36
C ARG A 19 -3.29 4.44 -7.60
N LEU A 20 -4.49 4.22 -8.15
CA LEU A 20 -4.99 4.98 -9.28
C LEU A 20 -5.19 6.47 -8.94
N LEU A 21 -5.68 6.77 -7.73
CA LEU A 21 -5.79 8.16 -7.27
C LEU A 21 -4.43 8.85 -7.13
N PHE A 22 -3.42 8.16 -6.59
CA PHE A 22 -2.07 8.70 -6.52
C PHE A 22 -1.49 8.98 -7.91
N ALA A 23 -1.66 8.06 -8.85
CA ALA A 23 -1.23 8.24 -10.23
C ALA A 23 -1.95 9.40 -10.93
N LEU A 24 -3.28 9.50 -10.77
CA LEU A 24 -4.10 10.58 -11.33
C LEU A 24 -3.68 11.95 -10.79
N ALA A 25 -3.32 12.03 -9.52
CA ALA A 25 -2.91 13.27 -8.87
C ALA A 25 -1.41 13.60 -9.05
N GLU A 26 -0.66 12.78 -9.80
CA GLU A 26 0.80 12.86 -9.90
C GLU A 26 1.49 12.93 -8.52
N GLN A 27 0.90 12.25 -7.54
CA GLN A 27 1.34 12.28 -6.15
C GLN A 27 2.26 11.10 -5.88
N ASP A 28 3.52 11.40 -5.56
CA ASP A 28 4.46 10.39 -5.07
C ASP A 28 3.91 9.69 -3.82
N TYR A 29 4.15 8.39 -3.69
CA TYR A 29 3.84 7.59 -2.49
C TYR A 29 4.71 6.32 -2.45
N GLU A 30 4.81 5.72 -1.28
CA GLU A 30 5.48 4.43 -1.11
C GLU A 30 4.46 3.28 -1.16
N ASP A 31 4.50 2.43 -2.20
CA ASP A 31 3.68 1.20 -2.31
C ASP A 31 4.36 0.05 -1.54
N ARG A 32 4.03 -0.09 -0.25
CA ARG A 32 4.56 -1.14 0.64
C ARG A 32 3.74 -2.41 0.47
N ARG A 33 4.25 -3.34 -0.34
CA ARG A 33 3.63 -4.65 -0.55
C ARG A 33 4.09 -5.64 0.52
N VAL A 34 3.14 -6.27 1.19
CA VAL A 34 3.42 -7.16 2.33
C VAL A 34 3.01 -8.60 2.04
N THR A 35 3.76 -9.56 2.55
CA THR A 35 3.40 -10.99 2.53
C THR A 35 2.45 -11.32 3.69
N LYS A 36 1.95 -12.58 3.71
CA LYS A 36 1.11 -13.04 4.83
C LYS A 36 1.92 -13.17 6.13
N GLU A 37 3.18 -13.54 6.01
CA GLU A 37 4.11 -13.68 7.13
C GLU A 37 4.36 -12.31 7.75
N GLU A 38 4.73 -11.30 6.95
CA GLU A 38 4.92 -9.91 7.39
C GLU A 38 3.63 -9.30 7.96
N TRP A 39 2.47 -9.68 7.44
CA TRP A 39 1.19 -9.23 7.97
C TRP A 39 0.95 -9.66 9.43
N THR A 40 1.47 -10.81 9.83
CA THR A 40 1.35 -11.30 11.21
C THR A 40 2.09 -10.40 12.19
N GLU A 41 3.20 -9.80 11.76
CA GLU A 41 3.95 -8.81 12.55
C GLU A 41 3.28 -7.44 12.56
N LEU A 42 2.72 -7.00 11.42
CA LEU A 42 2.07 -5.70 11.27
C LEU A 42 0.71 -5.62 11.97
N LYS A 43 -0.03 -6.73 12.00
CA LYS A 43 -1.33 -6.82 12.64
C LYS A 43 -1.33 -7.95 13.69
N PRO A 44 -0.76 -7.69 14.88
CA PRO A 44 -0.83 -8.64 15.98
C PRO A 44 -2.29 -8.91 16.38
N SER A 45 -2.51 -10.10 16.93
CA SER A 45 -3.81 -10.56 17.47
C SER A 45 -4.15 -9.90 18.79
#